data_AF-A0AAW7AV36-F1
#
_entry.id   AF-A0AAW7AV36-F1
#
_cell.length_a   1.000
_cell.length_b   1.000
_cell.length_c   1.000
_cell.angle_alpha   90.00
_cell.angle_beta   90.00
_cell.angle_gamma   90.00
#
_symmetry.space_group_name_H-M   'P 1'
#
loop_
_entity.id
_entity.type
_entity.pdbx_description
1 polymer ?
#
loop_
_entity_poly.entity_id
_entity_poly.type
_entity_poly.pdbx_seq_one_letter_code
_entity_poly.pdbx_strand_id
1 'polypeptide(L)'
;MTCEIVRAFSVVPSQTALFESTYGPEGPWVRLYRNVREYLGTRLIADLDKPGDYIAIDEWTSHGAYLDFQKDHPDAFAALNEACSPLIQDWHFIGAFQVVTTA
;
A
#
# COMPACT_ATOMS: atom_id res chain seq x y z
N MET A 1 8.67 9.27 14.93
CA MET A 1 7.20 9.32 14.77
C MET A 1 6.87 8.47 13.56
N THR A 2 5.84 7.64 13.65
CA THR A 2 5.46 6.75 12.55
C THR A 2 5.00 7.56 11.34
N CYS A 3 5.17 6.95 10.17
CA CYS A 3 4.79 7.53 8.89
C CYS A 3 3.76 6.61 8.22
N GLU A 4 2.70 7.21 7.70
CA GLU A 4 1.63 6.54 6.97
C GLU A 4 1.75 6.94 5.49
N ILE A 5 1.98 5.96 4.62
CA ILE A 5 2.02 6.14 3.17
C ILE A 5 0.65 5.78 2.63
N VAL A 6 -0.07 6.77 2.10
CA VAL A 6 -1.48 6.63 1.72
C VAL A 6 -1.63 6.67 0.21
N ARG A 7 -2.31 5.66 -0.34
CA ARG A 7 -2.62 5.53 -1.77
C ARG A 7 -4.10 5.23 -1.96
N ALA A 8 -4.70 5.82 -2.98
CA ALA A 8 -6.06 5.50 -3.40
C ALA A 8 -6.05 4.75 -4.74
N PHE A 9 -6.99 3.83 -4.87
CA PHE A 9 -7.16 2.96 -6.03
C PHE A 9 -8.62 2.91 -6.45
N SER A 10 -8.86 2.91 -7.75
CA SER A 10 -10.10 2.45 -8.36
C SER A 10 -9.81 1.15 -9.10
N VAL A 11 -10.56 0.10 -8.79
CA VAL A 11 -10.24 -1.28 -9.19
C VAL A 11 -11.16 -1.72 -10.33
N VAL A 12 -10.61 -2.52 -11.25
CA VAL A 12 -11.41 -3.14 -12.32
C VAL A 12 -12.47 -4.04 -11.66
N PRO A 13 -13.77 -3.86 -11.93
CA PRO A 13 -14.83 -4.54 -11.17
C PRO A 13 -14.70 -6.07 -11.09
N SER A 14 -14.25 -6.72 -12.18
CA SER A 14 -14.04 -8.17 -12.23
C SER A 14 -12.80 -8.65 -11.47
N GLN A 15 -11.93 -7.75 -11.04
CA GLN A 15 -10.65 -8.04 -10.39
C GLN A 15 -10.66 -7.74 -8.89
N THR A 16 -11.76 -7.22 -8.35
CA THR A 16 -11.94 -6.82 -6.94
C THR A 16 -11.40 -7.85 -5.93
N ALA A 17 -11.82 -9.11 -6.03
CA ALA A 17 -11.37 -10.16 -5.11
C ALA A 17 -9.86 -10.44 -5.21
N LEU A 18 -9.29 -10.39 -6.42
CA LEU A 18 -7.86 -10.57 -6.63
C LEU A 18 -7.08 -9.37 -6.08
N PHE A 19 -7.58 -8.16 -6.28
CA PHE A 19 -7.02 -6.95 -5.70
C PHE A 19 -7.00 -7.02 -4.17
N GLU A 20 -8.11 -7.38 -3.53
CA GLU A 20 -8.19 -7.54 -2.07
C GLU A 20 -7.21 -8.60 -1.54
N SER A 21 -7.07 -9.73 -2.25
CA SER A 21 -6.07 -10.75 -1.88
C SER A 21 -4.62 -10.29 -2.09
N THR A 22 -4.41 -9.28 -2.94
CA THR A 22 -3.09 -8.77 -3.32
C THR A 22 -2.63 -7.62 -2.41
N TYR A 23 -3.53 -6.71 -2.11
CA TYR A 23 -3.28 -5.50 -1.31
C TYR A 23 -3.71 -5.65 0.15
N GLY A 24 -4.45 -6.71 0.49
CA GLY A 24 -4.84 -7.01 1.86
C GLY A 24 -3.65 -7.38 2.76
N PRO A 25 -3.89 -7.52 4.08
CA PRO A 25 -2.84 -7.67 5.10
C PRO A 25 -1.98 -8.93 4.95
N GLU A 26 -2.42 -9.91 4.18
CA GLU A 26 -1.66 -11.15 3.90
C GLU A 26 -1.15 -11.20 2.45
N GLY A 27 -1.32 -10.13 1.68
CA GLY A 27 -1.06 -10.10 0.24
C GLY A 27 0.43 -10.08 -0.13
N PRO A 28 0.76 -10.25 -1.43
CA PRO A 28 2.12 -10.16 -1.95
C PRO A 28 2.86 -8.88 -1.56
N TRP A 29 2.16 -7.74 -1.47
CA TRP A 29 2.76 -6.47 -1.03
C TRP A 29 3.27 -6.56 0.40
N VAL A 30 2.43 -7.01 1.34
CA VAL A 30 2.85 -7.21 2.74
C VAL A 30 3.97 -8.23 2.85
N ARG A 31 3.92 -9.31 2.06
CA ARG A 31 4.99 -10.32 2.05
C ARG A 31 6.32 -9.79 1.51
N LEU A 32 6.31 -8.85 0.57
CA LEU A 32 7.52 -8.16 0.14
C LEU A 32 8.12 -7.34 1.29
N TYR A 33 7.27 -6.65 2.04
CA TYR A 33 7.68 -5.71 3.08
C TYR A 33 8.02 -6.39 4.42
N ARG A 34 7.52 -7.61 4.68
CA ARG A 34 7.61 -8.26 6.00
C ARG A 34 9.04 -8.45 6.55
N ASN A 35 10.04 -8.45 5.68
CA ASN A 35 11.45 -8.63 6.08
C ASN A 35 12.14 -7.28 6.38
N VAL A 36 11.47 -6.17 6.11
CA VAL A 36 11.93 -4.82 6.41
C VAL A 36 11.49 -4.49 7.83
N ARG A 37 12.46 -4.36 8.73
CA ARG A 37 12.19 -4.15 10.17
C ARG A 37 11.40 -2.87 10.42
N GLU A 38 11.55 -1.91 9.54
CA GLU A 38 10.99 -0.58 9.63
C GLU A 38 9.55 -0.48 9.09
N TYR A 39 9.05 -1.54 8.46
CA TYR A 39 7.66 -1.66 8.01
C TYR A 39 6.80 -2.29 9.11
N LEU A 40 5.65 -1.67 9.40
CA LEU A 40 4.80 -1.99 10.55
C LEU A 40 3.47 -2.67 10.13
N GLY A 41 3.10 -2.59 8.85
CA GLY A 41 1.93 -3.27 8.31
C GLY A 41 1.21 -2.47 7.22
N THR A 42 0.19 -3.08 6.61
CA THR A 42 -0.69 -2.41 5.65
C THR A 42 -2.13 -2.59 6.09
N ARG A 43 -2.91 -1.50 6.00
CA ARG A 43 -4.36 -1.54 6.09
C ARG A 43 -4.94 -1.29 4.70
N LEU A 44 -5.82 -2.18 4.26
CA LEU A 44 -6.65 -1.97 3.08
C LEU A 44 -8.07 -1.60 3.52
N ILE A 45 -8.56 -0.46 3.06
CA ILE A 45 -9.84 0.12 3.45
C ILE A 45 -10.69 0.25 2.19
N ALA A 46 -11.84 -0.42 2.16
CA ALA A 46 -12.81 -0.30 1.06
C ALA A 46 -13.74 0.90 1.29
N ASP A 47 -14.04 1.65 0.23
CA ASP A 47 -15.06 2.69 0.24
C ASP A 47 -16.47 2.05 0.24
N LEU A 48 -17.30 2.40 1.23
CA LEU A 48 -18.66 1.86 1.37
C LEU A 48 -19.67 2.50 0.41
N ASP A 49 -19.41 3.73 -0.02
CA ASP A 49 -20.27 4.49 -0.93
C ASP A 49 -19.85 4.31 -2.40
N LYS A 50 -18.61 3.88 -2.65
CA LYS A 50 -18.04 3.63 -3.98
C LYS A 50 -17.44 2.22 -4.09
N PRO A 51 -18.26 1.19 -4.38
CA PRO A 51 -17.76 -0.17 -4.56
C PRO A 51 -16.67 -0.24 -5.64
N GLY A 52 -15.52 -0.82 -5.27
CA GLY A 52 -14.34 -0.90 -6.15
C GLY A 52 -13.30 0.18 -5.89
N ASP A 53 -13.59 1.17 -5.05
CA ASP A 53 -12.59 2.15 -4.59
C ASP A 53 -11.99 1.73 -3.23
N TYR A 54 -10.68 1.91 -3.10
CA TYR A 54 -9.91 1.50 -1.93
C TYR A 54 -8.85 2.53 -1.53
N ILE A 55 -8.52 2.54 -0.25
CA ILE A 55 -7.33 3.19 0.29
C ILE A 55 -6.41 2.11 0.86
N ALA A 56 -5.15 2.09 0.42
CA ALA A 56 -4.09 1.36 1.11
C ALA A 56 -3.28 2.34 1.97
N ILE A 57 -3.04 1.96 3.22
CA ILE A 57 -2.20 2.69 4.16
C ILE A 57 -1.09 1.76 4.60
N ASP A 58 0.14 2.09 4.22
CA ASP A 58 1.34 1.39 4.67
C ASP A 58 1.96 2.14 5.85
N GLU A 59 2.14 1.45 6.96
CA GLU A 59 2.68 2.00 8.19
C GLU A 59 4.18 1.73 8.27
N TRP A 60 4.94 2.79 8.54
CA TRP A 60 6.40 2.77 8.63
C TRP A 60 6.88 3.44 9.91
N THR A 61 8.02 2.98 10.44
CA THR A 61 8.66 3.58 11.61
C THR A 61 9.08 5.04 11.39
N SER A 62 9.36 5.43 10.15
CA SER A 62 9.65 6.79 9.73
C SER A 62 9.50 6.97 8.22
N HIS A 63 9.39 8.22 7.76
CA HIS A 63 9.40 8.52 6.32
C HIS A 63 10.73 8.14 5.65
N GLY A 64 11.85 8.31 6.35
CA GLY A 64 13.18 7.93 5.84
C GLY A 64 13.28 6.43 5.55
N ALA A 65 12.71 5.60 6.43
CA ALA A 65 12.69 4.16 6.21
C ALA A 65 11.93 3.73 4.95
N TYR A 66 10.80 4.38 4.66
CA TYR A 66 10.08 4.16 3.40
C TYR A 66 10.95 4.54 2.19
N LEU A 67 11.61 5.71 2.24
CA LEU A 67 12.47 6.17 1.14
C LEU A 67 13.69 5.27 0.92
N ASP A 68 14.29 4.73 1.99
CA ASP A 68 15.42 3.82 1.88
C ASP A 68 14.97 2.46 1.34
N PHE A 69 13.81 1.95 1.79
CA PHE A 69 13.20 0.76 1.20
C PHE A 69 12.98 0.91 -0.32
N GLN A 70 12.46 2.05 -0.79
CA GLN A 70 12.26 2.29 -2.22
C GLN A 70 13.57 2.26 -3.03
N LYS A 71 14.71 2.64 -2.43
CA LYS A 71 16.02 2.61 -3.09
C LYS A 71 16.63 1.22 -3.10
N ASP A 72 16.42 0.43 -2.05
CA ASP A 72 17.04 -0.88 -1.87
C ASP A 72 16.31 -2.00 -2.62
N HIS A 73 15.03 -1.79 -2.97
CA HIS A 73 14.18 -2.80 -3.61
C HIS A 73 13.50 -2.34 -4.91
N PRO A 74 14.20 -1.69 -5.86
CA PRO A 74 13.57 -1.11 -7.05
C PRO A 74 12.94 -2.19 -7.96
N ASP A 75 13.63 -3.32 -8.15
CA ASP A 75 13.19 -4.39 -9.05
C ASP A 75 11.97 -5.14 -8.50
N ALA A 76 11.99 -5.45 -7.21
CA ALA A 76 10.89 -6.16 -6.56
C ALA A 76 9.63 -5.28 -6.51
N PHE A 77 9.80 -3.98 -6.28
CA PHE A 77 8.72 -3.00 -6.35
C PHE A 77 8.15 -2.88 -7.76
N ALA A 78 9.01 -2.77 -8.78
CA ALA A 78 8.59 -2.68 -10.17
C ALA A 78 7.82 -3.93 -10.63
N ALA A 79 8.31 -5.12 -10.29
CA ALA A 79 7.66 -6.38 -10.67
C ALA A 79 6.26 -6.53 -10.04
N LEU A 80 6.10 -6.18 -8.76
CA LEU A 80 4.80 -6.19 -8.09
C LEU A 80 3.85 -5.15 -8.67
N ASN A 81 4.35 -3.96 -8.99
CA ASN A 81 3.55 -2.93 -9.63
C ASN A 81 3.05 -3.37 -11.02
N GLU A 82 3.92 -3.99 -11.83
CA GLU A 82 3.54 -4.54 -13.13
C GLU A 82 2.48 -5.64 -12.99
N ALA A 83 2.66 -6.56 -12.04
CA ALA A 83 1.69 -7.62 -11.77
C ALA A 83 0.32 -7.11 -11.32
N CYS A 84 0.28 -5.97 -10.62
CA CYS A 84 -0.96 -5.36 -10.13
C CYS A 84 -1.63 -4.42 -11.14
N SER A 85 -0.89 -3.92 -12.14
CA SER A 85 -1.39 -2.97 -13.14
C SER A 85 -2.73 -3.41 -13.80
N PRO A 86 -2.92 -4.68 -14.20
CA PRO A 86 -4.19 -5.12 -14.80
C PRO A 86 -5.39 -5.14 -13.84
N LEU A 87 -5.16 -5.00 -12.52
CA LEU A 87 -6.21 -4.98 -11.51
C LEU A 87 -6.79 -3.57 -11.32
N ILE A 88 -6.04 -2.54 -11.70
CA ILE A 88 -6.27 -1.15 -11.31
C ILE A 88 -6.75 -0.36 -12.54
N GLN A 89 -7.86 0.37 -12.40
CA GLN A 89 -8.30 1.35 -13.40
C GLN A 89 -7.52 2.65 -13.27
N ASP A 90 -7.39 3.14 -12.04
CA ASP A 90 -6.62 4.33 -11.71
C ASP A 90 -6.06 4.22 -10.29
N TRP A 91 -4.95 4.90 -10.03
CA TRP A 91 -4.43 5.06 -8.68
C TRP A 91 -3.71 6.39 -8.54
N HIS A 92 -3.69 6.90 -7.32
CA HIS A 92 -2.87 8.07 -7.02
C HIS A 92 -2.28 7.99 -5.62
N PHE A 93 -1.11 8.61 -5.49
CA PHE A 93 -0.47 8.82 -4.21
C PHE A 93 -1.14 10.00 -3.51
N ILE A 94 -1.76 9.75 -2.35
CA ILE A 94 -2.39 10.79 -1.55
C ILE A 94 -1.31 11.57 -0.77
N GLY A 95 -0.35 10.85 -0.18
CA GLY A 95 0.77 11.48 0.51
C GLY A 95 1.45 10.59 1.55
N ALA A 96 2.51 11.16 2.14
CA ALA A 96 3.18 10.63 3.31
C ALA A 96 2.78 11.49 4.52
N PHE A 97 2.22 10.87 5.55
CA PHE A 97 1.67 11.56 6.71
C PHE A 97 2.40 11.14 7.98
N GLN A 98 2.46 12.03 8.96
CA GLN A 98 2.93 11.72 10.30
C GLN A 98 1.73 11.53 11.21
N VAL A 99 1.73 10.45 11.99
CA VAL A 99 0.70 10.26 13.03
C VAL A 99 1.00 11.19 14.20
N VAL A 100 0.05 12.07 14.53
CA VAL A 100 0.13 12.93 15.71
C VAL A 100 -0.56 12.23 16.87
N THR A 101 0.22 11.92 17.92
CA THR A 101 -0.31 11.45 19.19
C THR A 101 -0.24 12.59 20.19
N THR A 102 -1.37 12.92 20.82
CA THR A 102 -1.40 13.78 21.99
C THR A 102 -0.98 12.95 23.21
N ALA A 103 -0.01 13.45 23.97
CA ALA A 103 0.40 12.89 25.25
C ALA A 103 -0.72 12.99 26.30
#